data_AF-A0A1F8N4M1-F1
#
_entry.id   AF-A0A1F8N4M1-F1
#
_cell.length_a   1.000
_cell.length_b   1.000
_cell.length_c   1.000
_cell.angle_alpha   90.00
_cell.angle_beta   90.00
_cell.angle_gamma   90.00
#
_symmetry.space_group_name_H-M   'P 1'
#
loop_
_entity.id
_entity.type
_entity.pdbx_description
1 polymer ?
#
loop_
_entity_poly.entity_id
_entity_poly.type
_entity_poly.pdbx_seq_one_letter_code
_entity_poly.pdbx_strand_id
1 'polypeptide(L)'
;MHWLDRIFHYLYPQGPGSPYIQPPILAEAVEAVYQKTGDKAFLGTVLPALYRYYSYLATVRTRGDDGLAEIIISYESKDRGREYDVIYGESNAKHVLLGPMTRLMIRHHFMGWDKDKIFASNLFRVKDLLFNCVYAENLLSLNGLYGVLGAQEEQRLFGEMAKKVETSILTKMYDEETGLFYSLDARYGQDKQIKMNTISSLMPVILSGIDEFRVQRLVRDYLHNPAEFWLAYPVPVDPLSSGLVAVKQDVIWRGLQTWILPNWYIVRGLRKQANRFPRSYHEYNKIADELTLKTYEMVRREGFREFYDSQTGEGRRARDFGMSTLVLDMIAPMESGQGQPSPAQGDIDP
;
A
#
# COMPACT_ATOMS: atom_id res chain seq x y z
N MET A 1 -13.23 13.02 8.99
CA MET A 1 -12.30 14.16 8.83
C MET A 1 -11.52 14.30 10.11
N HIS A 2 -10.20 14.09 10.06
CA HIS A 2 -9.37 14.05 11.25
C HIS A 2 -9.35 15.47 11.87
N TRP A 3 -9.35 15.62 13.20
CA TRP A 3 -9.37 16.93 13.85
C TRP A 3 -8.20 17.83 13.41
N LEU A 4 -7.08 17.22 12.99
CA LEU A 4 -5.94 17.88 12.37
C LEU A 4 -6.29 18.59 11.06
N ASP A 5 -7.14 18.00 10.22
CA ASP A 5 -7.56 18.62 8.96
C ASP A 5 -8.27 19.95 9.22
N ARG A 6 -9.03 20.06 10.32
CA ARG A 6 -9.73 21.30 10.70
C ARG A 6 -8.77 22.41 11.13
N ILE A 7 -7.66 22.08 11.79
CA ILE A 7 -6.64 23.06 12.21
C ILE A 7 -5.79 23.47 11.01
N PHE A 8 -5.39 22.50 10.17
CA PHE A 8 -4.52 22.75 9.03
C PHE A 8 -5.25 23.25 7.78
N HIS A 9 -6.59 23.30 7.77
CA HIS A 9 -7.36 23.85 6.67
C HIS A 9 -6.91 25.27 6.29
N TYR A 10 -6.49 26.09 7.25
CA TYR A 10 -5.95 27.43 6.99
C TYR A 10 -4.61 27.43 6.23
N LEU A 11 -3.86 26.33 6.29
CA LEU A 11 -2.63 26.17 5.53
C LEU A 11 -2.89 25.67 4.10
N TYR A 12 -4.06 25.09 3.83
CA TYR A 12 -4.38 24.50 2.52
C TYR A 12 -4.64 25.59 1.46
N PRO A 13 -4.46 25.27 0.16
CA PRO A 13 -4.87 26.19 -0.89
C PRO A 13 -6.38 26.41 -0.82
N GLN A 14 -6.84 27.58 -1.27
CA GLN A 14 -8.27 27.90 -1.31
C GLN A 14 -8.96 26.99 -2.33
N GLY A 15 -9.71 26.00 -1.85
CA GLY A 15 -10.44 25.04 -2.68
C GLY A 15 -10.92 23.83 -1.88
N PRO A 16 -11.83 23.00 -2.44
CA PRO A 16 -12.27 21.78 -1.78
C PRO A 16 -11.15 20.73 -1.82
N GLY A 17 -10.70 20.28 -0.65
CA GLY A 17 -9.83 19.10 -0.50
C GLY A 17 -8.46 19.37 0.12
N SER A 18 -7.65 18.32 0.20
CA SER A 18 -6.27 18.38 0.67
C SER A 18 -5.31 18.61 -0.51
N PRO A 19 -4.22 19.39 -0.33
CA PRO A 19 -3.19 19.58 -1.36
C PRO A 19 -2.24 18.38 -1.53
N TYR A 20 -2.43 17.34 -0.73
CA TYR A 20 -1.63 16.12 -0.68
C TYR A 20 -2.35 14.96 -1.35
N ILE A 21 -1.55 14.05 -1.93
CA ILE A 21 -2.06 12.79 -2.48
C ILE A 21 -2.09 11.70 -1.42
N GLN A 22 -2.61 10.52 -1.78
CA GLN A 22 -2.59 9.29 -0.99
C GLN A 22 -2.20 8.13 -1.93
N PRO A 23 -1.89 6.93 -1.42
CA PRO A 23 -1.65 5.77 -2.28
C PRO A 23 -2.77 5.61 -3.33
N PRO A 24 -2.44 5.53 -4.63
CA PRO A 24 -3.40 5.75 -5.69
C PRO A 24 -4.21 4.48 -5.99
N ILE A 25 -5.19 4.15 -5.14
CA ILE A 25 -6.02 2.92 -5.19
C ILE A 25 -7.24 3.01 -6.12
N LEU A 26 -7.43 4.15 -6.81
CA LEU A 26 -8.70 4.46 -7.48
C LEU A 26 -9.00 3.55 -8.68
N ALA A 27 -7.99 3.11 -9.42
CA ALA A 27 -8.20 2.24 -10.58
C ALA A 27 -8.76 0.88 -10.17
N GLU A 28 -8.21 0.28 -9.11
CA GLU A 28 -8.70 -0.99 -8.58
C GLU A 28 -10.13 -0.90 -8.04
N ALA A 29 -10.51 0.23 -7.46
CA ALA A 29 -11.89 0.46 -7.05
C ALA A 29 -12.86 0.52 -8.26
N VAL A 30 -12.46 1.21 -9.33
CA VAL A 30 -13.23 1.26 -10.59
C VAL A 30 -13.31 -0.11 -11.24
N GLU A 31 -12.21 -0.87 -11.24
CA GLU A 31 -12.16 -2.23 -11.73
C GLU A 31 -13.09 -3.15 -10.95
N ALA A 32 -13.09 -3.09 -9.61
CA ALA A 32 -13.99 -3.89 -8.78
C ALA A 32 -15.47 -3.61 -9.10
N VAL A 33 -15.85 -2.34 -9.28
CA VAL A 33 -17.21 -1.96 -9.70
C VAL A 33 -17.54 -2.52 -11.08
N TYR A 34 -16.62 -2.40 -12.04
CA TYR A 34 -16.83 -2.92 -13.39
C TYR A 34 -16.93 -4.46 -13.41
N GLN A 35 -16.08 -5.18 -12.68
CA GLN A 35 -16.13 -6.65 -12.61
C GLN A 35 -17.46 -7.16 -12.07
N LYS A 36 -18.15 -6.39 -11.21
CA LYS A 36 -19.48 -6.74 -10.69
C LYS A 36 -20.64 -6.32 -11.60
N THR A 37 -20.49 -5.23 -12.35
CA THR A 37 -21.61 -4.63 -13.11
C THR A 37 -21.54 -4.89 -14.62
N GLY A 38 -20.35 -5.09 -15.18
CA GLY A 38 -20.10 -5.10 -16.61
C GLY A 38 -20.33 -3.74 -17.30
N ASP A 39 -20.52 -2.66 -16.53
CA ASP A 39 -20.95 -1.37 -17.07
C ASP A 39 -19.80 -0.62 -17.77
N LYS A 40 -19.75 -0.72 -19.10
CA LYS A 40 -18.78 0.01 -19.93
C LYS A 40 -19.08 1.50 -20.04
N ALA A 41 -20.33 1.94 -19.86
CA ALA A 41 -20.67 3.36 -19.89
C ALA A 41 -20.14 4.08 -18.64
N PHE A 42 -20.18 3.42 -17.48
CA PHE A 42 -19.48 3.85 -16.28
C PHE A 42 -17.97 4.03 -16.52
N LEU A 43 -17.31 3.06 -17.17
CA LEU A 43 -15.89 3.18 -17.51
C LEU A 43 -15.62 4.39 -18.42
N GLY A 44 -16.43 4.59 -19.46
CA GLY A 44 -16.31 5.75 -20.34
C GLY A 44 -16.44 7.09 -19.61
N THR A 45 -17.19 7.12 -18.51
CA THR A 45 -17.38 8.32 -17.68
C THR A 45 -16.19 8.57 -16.74
N VAL A 46 -15.63 7.52 -16.13
CA VAL A 46 -14.65 7.65 -15.04
C VAL A 46 -13.20 7.61 -15.52
N LEU A 47 -12.88 6.79 -16.53
CA LEU A 47 -11.51 6.62 -17.01
C LEU A 47 -10.82 7.92 -17.45
N PRO A 48 -11.49 8.91 -18.11
CA PRO A 48 -10.84 10.18 -18.41
C PRO A 48 -10.32 10.94 -17.18
N ALA A 49 -11.00 10.82 -16.04
CA ALA A 49 -10.55 11.42 -14.78
C ALA A 49 -9.34 10.66 -14.20
N LEU A 50 -9.37 9.32 -14.25
CA LEU A 50 -8.23 8.51 -13.84
C LEU A 50 -7.01 8.78 -14.73
N TYR A 51 -7.18 8.88 -16.05
CA TYR A 51 -6.10 9.24 -16.97
C TYR A 51 -5.36 10.50 -16.48
N ARG A 52 -6.11 11.59 -16.24
CA ARG A 52 -5.53 12.86 -15.76
C ARG A 52 -4.81 12.68 -14.42
N TYR A 53 -5.38 11.91 -13.50
CA TYR A 53 -4.79 11.68 -12.19
C TYR A 53 -3.47 10.89 -12.27
N TYR A 54 -3.44 9.77 -13.00
CA TYR A 54 -2.22 8.96 -13.12
C TYR A 54 -1.18 9.62 -14.04
N SER A 55 -1.59 10.38 -15.05
CA SER A 55 -0.68 11.26 -15.80
C SER A 55 -0.07 12.34 -14.90
N TYR A 56 -0.83 12.93 -13.96
CA TYR A 56 -0.29 13.87 -12.99
C TYR A 56 0.76 13.21 -12.08
N LEU A 57 0.54 11.99 -11.59
CA LEU A 57 1.55 11.26 -10.82
C LEU A 57 2.83 11.01 -11.65
N ALA A 58 2.66 10.59 -12.90
CA ALA A 58 3.78 10.31 -13.80
C ALA A 58 4.59 11.54 -14.19
N THR A 59 3.96 12.71 -14.29
CA THR A 59 4.60 13.93 -14.81
C THR A 59 5.04 14.90 -13.70
N VAL A 60 4.30 14.97 -12.59
CA VAL A 60 4.56 15.94 -11.51
C VAL A 60 5.20 15.29 -10.29
N ARG A 61 4.86 14.03 -9.99
CA ARG A 61 5.38 13.30 -8.83
C ARG A 61 6.60 12.45 -9.11
N THR A 62 6.84 12.10 -10.37
CA THR A 62 8.03 11.37 -10.78
C THR A 62 9.07 12.38 -11.24
N ARG A 63 10.17 12.57 -10.50
CA ARG A 63 11.25 13.49 -10.88
C ARG A 63 12.49 12.78 -11.42
N GLY A 64 12.59 11.47 -11.23
CA GLY A 64 13.61 10.61 -11.84
C GLY A 64 13.16 9.98 -13.15
N ASP A 65 14.06 9.24 -13.79
CA ASP A 65 13.81 8.50 -15.03
C ASP A 65 13.29 7.07 -14.77
N ASP A 66 13.01 6.71 -13.52
CA ASP A 66 12.69 5.34 -13.09
C ASP A 66 11.19 5.06 -12.94
N GLY A 67 10.35 6.07 -13.16
CA GLY A 67 8.90 5.94 -13.04
C GLY A 67 8.37 5.96 -11.61
N LEU A 68 9.24 5.97 -10.59
CA LEU A 68 8.83 5.93 -9.19
C LEU A 68 8.31 7.29 -8.74
N ALA A 69 7.08 7.31 -8.25
CA ALA A 69 6.46 8.53 -7.72
C ALA A 69 7.07 8.89 -6.36
N GLU A 70 7.32 10.18 -6.18
CA GLU A 70 7.85 10.76 -4.94
C GLU A 70 6.74 11.41 -4.11
N ILE A 71 6.65 11.01 -2.85
CA ILE A 71 5.89 11.70 -1.83
C ILE A 71 6.70 12.88 -1.27
N ILE A 72 6.01 13.99 -1.04
CA ILE A 72 6.61 15.25 -0.54
C ILE A 72 6.39 15.44 0.96
N ILE A 73 5.62 14.56 1.59
CA ILE A 73 5.40 14.50 3.02
C ILE A 73 4.95 13.08 3.37
N SER A 74 5.33 12.57 4.54
CA SER A 74 4.90 11.25 5.02
C SER A 74 3.38 11.07 5.07
N TYR A 75 2.62 12.17 5.23
CA TYR A 75 1.15 12.18 5.19
C TYR A 75 0.57 11.55 3.92
N GLU A 76 1.32 11.52 2.81
CA GLU A 76 0.88 10.95 1.53
C GLU A 76 0.98 9.42 1.43
N SER A 77 1.48 8.77 2.49
CA SER A 77 1.52 7.32 2.62
C SER A 77 1.17 6.97 4.08
N LYS A 78 2.16 6.63 4.89
CA LYS A 78 1.97 6.23 6.29
C LYS A 78 2.38 7.37 7.19
N ASP A 79 1.49 8.34 7.39
CA ASP A 79 1.76 9.63 8.03
C ASP A 79 2.81 9.62 9.15
N ARG A 80 2.71 8.72 10.12
CA ARG A 80 3.54 8.68 11.32
C ARG A 80 4.54 7.54 11.31
N GLY A 81 4.73 6.85 10.18
CA GLY A 81 5.67 5.75 9.99
C GLY A 81 7.11 6.08 10.43
N ARG A 82 7.75 5.14 11.13
CA ARG A 82 9.13 5.32 11.65
C ARG A 82 10.19 5.40 10.56
N GLU A 83 9.93 4.84 9.39
CA GLU A 83 10.82 4.91 8.23
C GLU A 83 11.10 6.35 7.77
N TYR A 84 10.19 7.29 8.05
CA TYR A 84 10.38 8.70 7.67
C TYR A 84 11.16 9.53 8.70
N ASP A 85 11.45 8.98 9.89
CA ASP A 85 12.13 9.72 10.97
C ASP A 85 13.53 10.19 10.52
N VAL A 86 14.24 9.35 9.76
CA VAL A 86 15.56 9.70 9.20
C VAL A 86 15.47 10.82 8.16
N ILE A 87 14.35 10.94 7.46
CA ILE A 87 14.13 12.00 6.46
C ILE A 87 13.84 13.31 7.18
N TYR A 88 13.01 13.28 8.22
CA TYR A 88 12.74 14.43 9.06
C TYR A 88 13.92 14.86 9.93
N GLY A 89 14.89 13.97 10.18
CA GLY A 89 16.00 14.20 11.11
C GLY A 89 15.59 14.09 12.59
N GLU A 90 14.35 13.70 12.86
CA GLU A 90 13.81 13.51 14.21
C GLU A 90 12.57 12.63 14.17
N SER A 91 12.17 12.10 15.33
CA SER A 91 10.99 11.25 15.39
C SER A 91 9.70 11.99 15.07
N ASN A 92 8.98 11.48 14.07
CA ASN A 92 7.62 11.81 13.77
C ASN A 92 6.63 11.02 14.64
N ALA A 93 6.98 10.73 15.91
CA ALA A 93 6.07 10.28 16.96
C ALA A 93 5.75 11.40 17.99
N LYS A 94 6.32 12.60 17.82
CA LYS A 94 6.09 13.79 18.68
C LYS A 94 4.68 14.36 18.54
N HIS A 95 4.20 15.11 19.55
CA HIS A 95 2.91 15.80 19.48
C HIS A 95 2.78 16.58 18.15
N VAL A 96 1.66 16.38 17.47
CA VAL A 96 1.46 16.79 16.08
C VAL A 96 1.80 18.26 15.81
N LEU A 97 1.31 19.19 16.63
CA LEU A 97 1.54 20.64 16.44
C LEU A 97 3.00 21.06 16.51
N LEU A 98 3.87 20.25 17.14
CA LEU A 98 5.30 20.51 17.28
C LEU A 98 6.14 19.53 16.43
N GLY A 99 5.48 18.64 15.70
CA GLY A 99 6.10 17.59 14.91
C GLY A 99 6.79 18.13 13.64
N PRO A 100 7.71 17.33 13.06
CA PRO A 100 8.39 17.71 11.83
C PRO A 100 7.43 17.78 10.63
N MET A 101 6.39 16.94 10.61
CA MET A 101 5.35 16.97 9.58
C MET A 101 4.64 18.34 9.51
N THR A 102 4.16 18.88 10.64
CA THR A 102 3.48 20.18 10.67
C THR A 102 4.40 21.33 10.26
N ARG A 103 5.68 21.30 10.67
CA ARG A 103 6.67 22.26 10.19
C ARG A 103 6.84 22.20 8.67
N LEU A 104 6.84 21.01 8.09
CA LEU A 104 6.91 20.84 6.65
C LEU A 104 5.64 21.34 5.93
N MET A 105 4.45 21.10 6.51
CA MET A 105 3.19 21.66 5.97
C MET A 105 3.20 23.18 5.94
N ILE A 106 3.70 23.83 6.99
CA ILE A 106 3.86 25.29 7.04
C ILE A 106 4.81 25.77 5.94
N ARG A 107 5.92 25.07 5.71
CA ARG A 107 6.85 25.40 4.61
C ARG A 107 6.20 25.25 3.23
N HIS A 108 5.43 24.19 3.00
CA HIS A 108 4.67 24.01 1.76
C HIS A 108 3.65 25.13 1.53
N HIS A 109 2.98 25.58 2.59
CA HIS A 109 2.08 26.74 2.53
C HIS A 109 2.81 28.02 2.09
N PHE A 110 3.96 28.33 2.70
CA PHE A 110 4.76 29.50 2.31
C PHE A 110 5.40 29.39 0.92
N MET A 111 5.50 28.19 0.35
CA MET A 111 5.87 27.98 -1.05
C MET A 111 4.69 28.15 -2.01
N GLY A 112 3.49 28.45 -1.51
CA GLY A 112 2.28 28.63 -2.31
C GLY A 112 1.78 27.35 -2.96
N TRP A 113 2.11 26.18 -2.39
CA TRP A 113 1.76 24.85 -2.94
C TRP A 113 2.32 24.52 -4.33
N ASP A 114 3.23 25.35 -4.83
CA ASP A 114 3.99 25.19 -6.06
C ASP A 114 4.87 23.93 -5.96
N LYS A 115 4.61 22.96 -6.84
CA LYS A 115 5.27 21.66 -6.79
C LYS A 115 6.75 21.77 -7.14
N ASP A 116 7.13 22.62 -8.08
CA ASP A 116 8.53 22.75 -8.47
C ASP A 116 9.35 23.40 -7.36
N LYS A 117 8.79 24.41 -6.66
CA LYS A 117 9.43 24.97 -5.45
C LYS A 117 9.55 23.94 -4.33
N ILE A 118 8.51 23.13 -4.10
CA ILE A 118 8.52 22.09 -3.08
C ILE A 118 9.61 21.04 -3.38
N PHE A 119 9.66 20.52 -4.61
CA PHE A 119 10.69 19.56 -5.01
C PHE A 119 12.10 20.17 -4.97
N ALA A 120 12.25 21.41 -5.42
CA ALA A 120 13.53 22.14 -5.37
C ALA A 120 14.00 22.42 -3.94
N SER A 121 13.08 22.59 -2.98
CA SER A 121 13.42 22.78 -1.56
C SER A 121 14.10 21.56 -0.95
N ASN A 122 13.83 20.38 -1.52
CA ASN A 122 14.47 19.12 -1.17
C ASN A 122 14.34 18.72 0.32
N LEU A 123 13.34 19.28 1.01
CA LEU A 123 13.14 19.08 2.44
C LEU A 123 12.63 17.68 2.79
N PHE A 124 11.84 17.09 1.89
CA PHE A 124 11.33 15.73 1.99
C PHE A 124 11.00 15.24 0.58
N ARG A 125 11.66 14.16 0.16
CA ARG A 125 11.42 13.49 -1.12
C ARG A 125 11.66 12.01 -0.90
N VAL A 126 10.60 11.22 -0.93
CA VAL A 126 10.70 9.77 -0.70
C VAL A 126 9.96 9.03 -1.80
N LYS A 127 10.62 8.06 -2.42
CA LYS A 127 9.96 7.05 -3.25
C LYS A 127 9.48 5.97 -2.29
N ASP A 128 8.25 6.14 -1.82
CA ASP A 128 7.67 5.25 -0.81
C ASP A 128 7.32 3.90 -1.42
N LEU A 129 7.78 2.82 -0.77
CA LEU A 129 7.65 1.47 -1.30
C LEU A 129 6.19 1.00 -1.36
N LEU A 130 5.42 1.17 -0.29
CA LEU A 130 3.99 0.80 -0.27
C LEU A 130 3.24 1.58 -1.34
N PHE A 131 3.42 2.90 -1.39
CA PHE A 131 2.81 3.77 -2.39
C PHE A 131 3.12 3.30 -3.81
N ASN A 132 4.38 3.01 -4.11
CA ASN A 132 4.80 2.63 -5.45
C ASN A 132 4.37 1.21 -5.84
N CYS A 133 4.26 0.27 -4.89
CA CYS A 133 3.64 -1.04 -5.15
C CYS A 133 2.16 -0.88 -5.52
N VAL A 134 1.41 -0.08 -4.75
CA VAL A 134 0.00 0.23 -5.04
C VAL A 134 -0.13 0.96 -6.40
N TYR A 135 0.77 1.90 -6.68
CA TYR A 135 0.80 2.62 -7.94
C TYR A 135 1.05 1.67 -9.12
N ALA A 136 2.01 0.76 -9.04
CA ALA A 136 2.25 -0.26 -10.06
C ALA A 136 0.99 -1.09 -10.32
N GLU A 137 0.36 -1.63 -9.27
CA GLU A 137 -0.88 -2.42 -9.40
C GLU A 137 -2.02 -1.63 -10.04
N ASN A 138 -2.18 -0.35 -9.70
CA ASN A 138 -3.24 0.47 -10.29
C ASN A 138 -2.94 0.88 -11.75
N LEU A 139 -1.67 0.98 -12.14
CA LEU A 139 -1.31 1.12 -13.55
C LEU A 139 -1.62 -0.15 -14.35
N LEU A 140 -1.40 -1.34 -13.77
CA LEU A 140 -1.86 -2.61 -14.36
C LEU A 140 -3.39 -2.66 -14.49
N SER A 141 -4.11 -2.23 -13.45
CA SER A 141 -5.58 -2.15 -13.48
C SER A 141 -6.07 -1.23 -14.60
N LEU A 142 -5.46 -0.05 -14.78
CA LEU A 142 -5.76 0.84 -15.90
C LEU A 142 -5.47 0.20 -17.26
N ASN A 143 -4.35 -0.51 -17.41
CA ASN A 143 -4.05 -1.27 -18.62
C ASN A 143 -5.20 -2.25 -18.95
N GLY A 144 -5.68 -3.01 -17.96
CA GLY A 144 -6.82 -3.93 -18.15
C GLY A 144 -8.11 -3.22 -18.54
N LEU A 145 -8.45 -2.12 -17.84
CA LEU A 145 -9.67 -1.35 -18.08
C LEU A 145 -9.70 -0.69 -19.46
N TYR A 146 -8.58 -0.15 -19.93
CA TYR A 146 -8.50 0.39 -21.30
C TYR A 146 -8.54 -0.71 -22.36
N GLY A 147 -7.99 -1.90 -22.06
CA GLY A 147 -8.13 -3.09 -22.91
C GLY A 147 -9.59 -3.50 -23.11
N VAL A 148 -10.42 -3.44 -22.07
CA VAL A 148 -11.87 -3.72 -22.13
C VAL A 148 -12.62 -2.77 -23.09
N LEU A 149 -12.17 -1.53 -23.20
CA LEU A 149 -12.72 -0.52 -24.11
C LEU A 149 -12.12 -0.56 -25.52
N GLY A 150 -11.09 -1.39 -25.75
CA GLY A 150 -10.37 -1.42 -27.03
C GLY A 150 -9.48 -0.19 -27.27
N ALA A 151 -9.18 0.57 -26.23
CA ALA A 151 -8.35 1.78 -26.29
C ALA A 151 -6.86 1.40 -26.23
N GLN A 152 -6.32 0.98 -27.38
CA GLN A 152 -5.00 0.35 -27.49
C GLN A 152 -3.84 1.28 -27.10
N GLU A 153 -3.94 2.58 -27.38
CA GLU A 153 -2.88 3.54 -27.06
C GLU A 153 -2.73 3.72 -25.55
N GLU A 154 -3.82 3.97 -24.85
CA GLU A 154 -3.86 4.11 -23.39
C GLU A 154 -3.52 2.80 -22.70
N GLN A 155 -4.03 1.68 -23.19
CA GLN A 155 -3.66 0.36 -22.69
C GLN A 155 -2.14 0.18 -22.74
N ARG A 156 -1.50 0.43 -23.90
CA ARG A 156 -0.04 0.32 -24.04
C ARG A 156 0.69 1.28 -23.11
N LEU A 157 0.28 2.55 -23.06
CA LEU A 157 0.88 3.56 -22.19
C LEU A 157 0.92 3.12 -20.72
N PHE A 158 -0.22 2.72 -20.16
CA PHE A 158 -0.29 2.30 -18.76
C PHE A 158 0.44 0.98 -18.51
N GLY A 159 0.45 0.06 -19.48
CA GLY A 159 1.24 -1.18 -19.40
C GLY A 159 2.75 -0.91 -19.34
N GLU A 160 3.25 -0.01 -20.18
CA GLU A 160 4.67 0.41 -20.18
C GLU A 160 5.06 1.13 -18.88
N MET A 161 4.20 2.04 -18.40
CA MET A 161 4.39 2.71 -17.11
C MET A 161 4.45 1.71 -15.96
N ALA A 162 3.51 0.76 -15.92
CA ALA A 162 3.45 -0.23 -14.85
C ALA A 162 4.71 -1.10 -14.82
N LYS A 163 5.13 -1.62 -15.98
CA LYS A 163 6.36 -2.40 -16.13
C LYS A 163 7.59 -1.61 -15.67
N LYS A 164 7.65 -0.32 -15.99
CA LYS A 164 8.76 0.55 -15.60
C LYS A 164 8.84 0.75 -14.09
N VAL A 165 7.72 1.10 -13.44
CA VAL A 165 7.62 1.25 -11.98
C VAL A 165 8.04 -0.04 -11.29
N GLU A 166 7.46 -1.16 -11.71
CA GLU A 166 7.72 -2.47 -11.14
C GLU A 166 9.19 -2.89 -11.28
N THR A 167 9.77 -2.69 -12.48
CA THR A 167 11.21 -2.97 -12.71
C THR A 167 12.07 -2.15 -11.75
N SER A 168 11.75 -0.88 -11.54
CA SER A 168 12.49 0.00 -10.63
C SER A 168 12.34 -0.41 -9.17
N ILE A 169 11.17 -0.88 -8.73
CA ILE A 169 10.99 -1.46 -7.39
C ILE A 169 11.90 -2.70 -7.25
N LEU A 170 11.84 -3.62 -8.21
CA LEU A 170 12.58 -4.88 -8.15
C LEU A 170 14.11 -4.73 -8.21
N THR A 171 14.61 -3.63 -8.78
CA THR A 171 16.05 -3.40 -8.98
C THR A 171 16.66 -2.40 -8.01
N LYS A 172 15.94 -1.33 -7.63
CA LYS A 172 16.47 -0.26 -6.77
C LYS A 172 16.07 -0.41 -5.31
N MET A 173 14.89 -0.97 -5.03
CA MET A 173 14.35 -1.05 -3.68
C MET A 173 14.66 -2.37 -2.99
N TYR A 174 15.11 -3.40 -3.71
CA TYR A 174 15.54 -4.67 -3.13
C TYR A 174 16.94 -4.58 -2.53
N ASP A 175 17.13 -5.17 -1.36
CA ASP A 175 18.43 -5.32 -0.72
C ASP A 175 18.76 -6.81 -0.61
N GLU A 176 19.77 -7.27 -1.35
CA GLU A 176 20.14 -8.70 -1.44
C GLU A 176 20.54 -9.28 -0.08
N GLU A 177 21.25 -8.49 0.74
CA GLU A 177 21.76 -8.88 2.06
C GLU A 177 20.61 -9.24 3.00
N THR A 178 19.65 -8.34 3.18
CA THR A 178 18.50 -8.60 4.04
C THR A 178 17.41 -9.41 3.35
N GLY A 179 17.29 -9.37 2.03
CA GLY A 179 16.17 -9.99 1.31
C GLY A 179 14.86 -9.22 1.42
N LEU A 180 14.92 -7.98 1.90
CA LEU A 180 13.77 -7.10 2.03
C LEU A 180 13.81 -6.00 0.98
N PHE A 181 12.71 -5.27 0.89
CA PHE A 181 12.60 -4.08 0.09
C PHE A 181 12.48 -2.83 0.97
N TYR A 182 13.02 -1.72 0.51
CA TYR A 182 13.07 -0.46 1.24
C TYR A 182 12.65 0.73 0.37
N SER A 183 11.91 1.67 0.98
CA SER A 183 11.67 3.00 0.39
C SER A 183 13.00 3.71 0.09
N LEU A 184 13.00 4.64 -0.87
CA LEU A 184 14.20 5.40 -1.23
C LEU A 184 14.10 6.85 -0.76
N ASP A 185 15.14 7.35 -0.11
CA ASP A 185 15.39 8.77 0.08
C ASP A 185 15.84 9.36 -1.26
N ALA A 186 14.95 10.15 -1.87
CA ALA A 186 15.13 10.78 -3.17
C ALA A 186 15.75 12.19 -3.08
N ARG A 187 16.11 12.63 -1.87
CA ARG A 187 16.67 13.97 -1.67
C ARG A 187 18.03 14.09 -2.34
N TYR A 188 18.30 15.29 -2.85
CA TYR A 188 19.56 15.65 -3.52
C TYR A 188 19.82 14.80 -4.78
N GLY A 189 18.77 14.25 -5.39
CA GLY A 189 18.88 13.44 -6.60
C GLY A 189 19.51 12.07 -6.39
N GLN A 190 19.53 11.58 -5.14
CA GLN A 190 20.02 10.24 -4.80
C GLN A 190 18.87 9.24 -4.75
N ASP A 191 19.18 7.95 -4.77
CA ASP A 191 18.23 6.86 -4.53
C ASP A 191 18.77 6.00 -3.38
N LYS A 192 18.79 6.56 -2.16
CA LYS A 192 19.36 5.87 -1.00
C LYS A 192 18.28 5.07 -0.28
N GLN A 193 18.48 3.76 -0.13
CA GLN A 193 17.57 2.91 0.63
C GLN A 193 17.45 3.38 2.10
N ILE A 194 16.21 3.56 2.53
CA ILE A 194 15.83 3.77 3.92
C ILE A 194 15.72 2.38 4.55
N LYS A 195 16.84 1.84 5.03
CA LYS A 195 16.94 0.47 5.61
C LYS A 195 16.16 0.34 6.93
N MET A 196 14.83 0.34 6.82
CA MET A 196 13.87 0.23 7.91
C MET A 196 12.85 -0.84 7.55
N ASN A 197 12.89 -1.98 8.25
CA ASN A 197 11.93 -3.06 8.03
C ASN A 197 10.55 -2.67 8.60
N THR A 198 9.58 -2.46 7.74
CA THR A 198 8.19 -2.15 8.12
C THR A 198 7.25 -2.98 7.23
N ILE A 199 5.94 -2.86 7.44
CA ILE A 199 4.92 -3.44 6.57
C ILE A 199 5.14 -3.08 5.08
N SER A 200 5.75 -1.92 4.78
CA SER A 200 6.13 -1.54 3.41
C SER A 200 7.02 -2.59 2.76
N SER A 201 7.95 -3.18 3.51
CA SER A 201 8.93 -4.15 3.01
C SER A 201 8.30 -5.44 2.51
N LEU A 202 7.07 -5.74 2.92
CA LEU A 202 6.30 -6.91 2.49
C LEU A 202 5.42 -6.63 1.26
N MET A 203 5.13 -5.36 0.96
CA MET A 203 4.22 -4.96 -0.12
C MET A 203 4.60 -5.49 -1.52
N PRO A 204 5.90 -5.67 -1.88
CA PRO A 204 6.27 -6.27 -3.17
C PRO A 204 5.70 -7.66 -3.44
N VAL A 205 5.16 -8.37 -2.44
CA VAL A 205 4.41 -9.62 -2.64
C VAL A 205 3.22 -9.46 -3.60
N ILE A 206 2.72 -8.24 -3.82
CA ILE A 206 1.62 -7.99 -4.75
C ILE A 206 2.07 -7.91 -6.21
N LEU A 207 3.36 -7.68 -6.47
CA LEU A 207 3.90 -7.43 -7.81
C LEU A 207 3.85 -8.68 -8.69
N SER A 208 3.66 -8.50 -9.99
CA SER A 208 3.44 -9.61 -10.94
C SER A 208 4.74 -10.14 -11.58
N GLY A 209 5.84 -9.41 -11.43
CA GLY A 209 7.17 -9.65 -11.96
C GLY A 209 8.22 -10.00 -10.90
N ILE A 210 7.86 -9.96 -9.61
CA ILE A 210 8.72 -10.49 -8.54
C ILE A 210 8.94 -11.99 -8.75
N ASP A 211 10.17 -12.48 -8.58
CA ASP A 211 10.54 -13.88 -8.74
C ASP A 211 10.18 -14.74 -7.51
N GLU A 212 10.08 -16.06 -7.72
CA GLU A 212 9.66 -17.01 -6.68
C GLU A 212 10.59 -16.97 -5.45
N PHE A 213 11.90 -16.82 -5.65
CA PHE A 213 12.87 -16.79 -4.56
C PHE A 213 12.66 -15.59 -3.65
N ARG A 214 12.50 -14.39 -4.22
CA ARG A 214 12.20 -13.17 -3.43
C ARG A 214 10.85 -13.26 -2.73
N VAL A 215 9.81 -13.81 -3.36
CA VAL A 215 8.52 -14.05 -2.70
C VAL A 215 8.69 -15.03 -1.54
N GLN A 216 9.42 -16.12 -1.72
CA GLN A 216 9.66 -17.11 -0.69
C GLN A 216 10.35 -16.50 0.53
N ARG A 217 11.36 -15.65 0.33
CA ARG A 217 12.01 -14.91 1.43
C ARG A 217 11.03 -13.98 2.16
N LEU A 218 10.28 -13.15 1.42
CA LEU A 218 9.27 -12.27 2.01
C LEU A 218 8.23 -13.05 2.83
N VAL A 219 7.77 -14.20 2.33
CA VAL A 219 6.72 -14.99 2.98
C VAL A 219 7.26 -15.77 4.16
N ARG A 220 8.33 -16.56 3.99
CA ARG A 220 8.81 -17.51 5.00
C ARG A 220 9.71 -16.86 6.05
N ASP A 221 10.62 -15.98 5.63
CA ASP A 221 11.60 -15.39 6.55
C ASP A 221 10.95 -14.27 7.38
N TYR A 222 9.93 -13.59 6.82
CA TYR A 222 9.33 -12.39 7.41
C TYR A 222 7.83 -12.49 7.68
N LEU A 223 6.98 -12.56 6.65
CA LEU A 223 5.53 -12.46 6.82
C LEU A 223 4.96 -13.53 7.76
N HIS A 224 5.26 -14.80 7.48
CA HIS A 224 4.75 -15.98 8.21
C HIS A 224 5.66 -16.39 9.38
N ASN A 225 6.61 -15.54 9.77
CA ASN A 225 7.52 -15.77 10.87
C ASN A 225 6.98 -15.14 12.18
N PRO A 226 6.71 -15.93 13.24
CA PRO A 226 6.19 -15.42 14.52
C PRO A 226 7.14 -14.48 15.28
N ALA A 227 8.44 -14.52 14.99
CA ALA A 227 9.42 -13.58 15.54
C ALA A 227 9.43 -12.22 14.81
N GLU A 228 8.75 -12.14 13.66
CA GLU A 228 8.70 -10.96 12.80
C GLU A 228 7.26 -10.44 12.72
N PHE A 229 6.50 -10.84 11.68
CA PHE A 229 5.20 -10.25 11.37
C PHE A 229 4.01 -11.17 11.69
N TRP A 230 4.22 -12.46 11.98
CA TRP A 230 3.13 -13.42 12.21
C TRP A 230 2.69 -13.55 13.67
N LEU A 231 2.18 -12.44 14.22
CA LEU A 231 1.62 -12.39 15.57
C LEU A 231 0.24 -13.05 15.67
N ALA A 232 -0.40 -12.97 16.84
CA ALA A 232 -1.74 -13.49 17.05
C ALA A 232 -2.75 -12.92 16.02
N TYR A 233 -2.63 -11.62 15.74
CA TYR A 233 -3.38 -10.89 14.72
C TYR A 233 -2.42 -10.11 13.79
N PRO A 234 -1.91 -10.76 12.73
CA PRO A 234 -1.01 -10.13 11.77
C PRO A 234 -1.79 -9.21 10.81
N VAL A 235 -1.15 -8.29 10.09
CA VAL A 235 0.29 -8.02 10.00
C VAL A 235 0.60 -6.68 10.70
N PRO A 236 1.55 -6.59 11.65
CA PRO A 236 1.88 -5.33 12.31
C PRO A 236 2.61 -4.37 11.36
N VAL A 237 2.56 -3.07 11.65
CA VAL A 237 3.32 -2.06 10.90
C VAL A 237 4.82 -2.24 11.06
N ASP A 238 5.28 -2.57 12.26
CA ASP A 238 6.68 -2.89 12.54
C ASP A 238 6.78 -4.35 13.01
N PRO A 239 7.82 -5.09 12.61
CA PRO A 239 7.99 -6.47 13.05
C PRO A 239 8.25 -6.53 14.56
N LEU A 240 7.88 -7.64 15.19
CA LEU A 240 8.14 -7.87 16.62
C LEU A 240 9.64 -7.74 16.95
N SER A 241 10.50 -8.23 16.07
CA SER A 241 11.97 -8.14 16.15
C SER A 241 12.49 -6.70 16.26
N SER A 242 11.72 -5.69 15.83
CA SER A 242 12.09 -4.28 15.97
C SER A 242 12.14 -3.79 17.42
N GLY A 243 11.52 -4.53 18.36
CA GLY A 243 11.35 -4.13 19.76
C GLY A 243 10.35 -3.00 19.99
N LEU A 244 9.76 -2.43 18.94
CA LEU A 244 8.77 -1.36 19.04
C LEU A 244 7.36 -1.94 19.30
N VAL A 245 7.16 -2.48 20.49
CA VAL A 245 5.93 -3.22 20.84
C VAL A 245 4.74 -2.29 21.05
N ALA A 246 4.89 -1.29 21.91
CA ALA A 246 3.81 -0.37 22.30
C ALA A 246 4.13 1.06 21.86
N VAL A 247 3.15 1.69 21.22
CA VAL A 247 3.20 3.10 20.83
C VAL A 247 2.04 3.81 21.52
N LYS A 248 2.24 5.07 21.94
CA LYS A 248 1.16 5.89 22.51
C LYS A 248 -0.08 5.82 21.62
N GLN A 249 -1.26 5.68 22.23
CA GLN A 249 -2.53 5.38 21.54
C GLN A 249 -2.88 6.35 20.40
N ASP A 250 -2.33 7.56 20.42
CA ASP A 250 -2.59 8.63 19.45
C ASP A 250 -1.64 8.62 18.23
N VAL A 251 -0.54 7.85 18.25
CA VAL A 251 0.43 7.79 17.15
C VAL A 251 0.14 6.56 16.29
N ILE A 252 -0.20 6.81 15.03
CA ILE A 252 -0.54 5.78 14.05
C ILE A 252 0.67 5.28 13.25
N TRP A 253 0.48 4.23 12.45
CA TRP A 253 1.48 3.61 11.60
C TRP A 253 2.80 3.31 12.30
N ARG A 254 2.75 2.80 13.54
CA ARG A 254 3.94 2.37 14.28
C ARG A 254 3.66 1.21 15.22
N GLY A 255 4.69 0.43 15.46
CA GLY A 255 4.69 -0.71 16.36
C GLY A 255 3.72 -1.80 15.90
N LEU A 256 3.15 -2.51 16.88
CA LEU A 256 2.27 -3.65 16.64
C LEU A 256 0.83 -3.24 16.31
N GLN A 257 0.70 -2.32 15.36
CA GLN A 257 -0.59 -1.91 14.81
C GLN A 257 -0.86 -2.70 13.54
N THR A 258 -1.99 -3.38 13.47
CA THR A 258 -2.48 -4.02 12.24
C THR A 258 -3.53 -3.15 11.57
N TRP A 259 -3.34 -2.96 10.26
CA TRP A 259 -4.21 -2.17 9.40
C TRP A 259 -4.82 -3.08 8.33
N ILE A 260 -6.12 -2.90 8.05
CA ILE A 260 -6.84 -3.77 7.13
C ILE A 260 -6.35 -3.60 5.68
N LEU A 261 -5.98 -2.38 5.26
CA LEU A 261 -5.54 -2.11 3.90
C LEU A 261 -4.28 -2.91 3.50
N PRO A 262 -3.17 -2.88 4.27
CA PRO A 262 -2.03 -3.75 3.99
C PRO A 262 -2.38 -5.24 4.03
N ASN A 263 -3.18 -5.70 5.01
CA ASN A 263 -3.61 -7.10 5.07
C ASN A 263 -4.36 -7.52 3.80
N TRP A 264 -5.28 -6.67 3.31
CA TRP A 264 -6.05 -6.90 2.09
C TRP A 264 -5.13 -7.07 0.87
N TYR A 265 -4.16 -6.17 0.70
CA TYR A 265 -3.16 -6.29 -0.36
C TYR A 265 -2.28 -7.53 -0.21
N ILE A 266 -1.80 -7.85 0.99
CA ILE A 266 -0.95 -9.02 1.23
C ILE A 266 -1.71 -10.32 0.92
N VAL A 267 -2.98 -10.44 1.32
CA VAL A 267 -3.82 -11.59 0.96
C VAL A 267 -3.95 -11.70 -0.55
N ARG A 268 -4.27 -10.60 -1.26
CA ARG A 268 -4.36 -10.59 -2.72
C ARG A 268 -3.02 -10.96 -3.38
N GLY A 269 -1.91 -10.47 -2.83
CA GLY A 269 -0.57 -10.81 -3.25
C GLY A 269 -0.28 -12.30 -3.09
N LEU A 270 -0.51 -12.87 -1.90
CA LEU A 270 -0.34 -14.30 -1.64
C LEU A 270 -1.16 -15.17 -2.61
N ARG A 271 -2.43 -14.83 -2.86
CA ARG A 271 -3.27 -15.52 -3.85
C ARG A 271 -2.71 -15.41 -5.27
N LYS A 272 -2.29 -14.21 -5.66
CA LYS A 272 -1.63 -13.97 -6.95
C LYS A 272 -0.38 -14.84 -7.09
N GLN A 273 0.48 -14.86 -6.07
CA GLN A 273 1.71 -15.63 -6.09
C GLN A 273 1.45 -17.14 -6.04
N ALA A 274 0.41 -17.60 -5.34
CA ALA A 274 0.00 -19.00 -5.34
C ALA A 274 -0.30 -19.48 -6.77
N ASN A 275 -1.05 -18.67 -7.54
CA ASN A 275 -1.38 -18.97 -8.93
C ASN A 275 -0.15 -18.94 -9.87
N ARG A 276 0.84 -18.07 -9.57
CA ARG A 276 2.08 -17.97 -10.36
C ARG A 276 3.06 -19.10 -10.06
N PHE A 277 3.06 -19.64 -8.83
CA PHE A 277 4.05 -20.58 -8.34
C PHE A 277 3.39 -21.87 -7.82
N PRO A 278 3.13 -22.87 -8.68
CA PRO A 278 2.38 -24.07 -8.33
C PRO A 278 2.92 -24.85 -7.12
N ARG A 279 4.23 -24.83 -6.90
CA ARG A 279 4.87 -25.50 -5.75
C ARG A 279 4.48 -24.88 -4.40
N SER A 280 4.18 -23.58 -4.41
CA SER A 280 3.79 -22.82 -3.22
C SER A 280 2.28 -22.55 -3.17
N TYR A 281 1.50 -23.12 -4.10
CA TYR A 281 0.06 -22.87 -4.23
C TYR A 281 -0.68 -23.12 -2.92
N HIS A 282 -0.55 -24.31 -2.34
CA HIS A 282 -1.25 -24.65 -1.10
C HIS A 282 -0.75 -23.85 0.11
N GLU A 283 0.55 -23.60 0.20
CA GLU A 283 1.16 -22.84 1.30
C GLU A 283 0.65 -21.39 1.31
N TYR A 284 0.77 -20.68 0.18
CA TYR A 284 0.38 -19.27 0.10
C TYR A 284 -1.13 -19.08 0.23
N ASN A 285 -1.93 -19.98 -0.34
CA ASN A 285 -3.38 -19.97 -0.15
C ASN A 285 -3.77 -20.18 1.33
N LYS A 286 -3.12 -21.12 2.02
CA LYS A 286 -3.36 -21.37 3.44
C LYS A 286 -2.99 -20.15 4.30
N ILE A 287 -1.83 -19.54 4.07
CA ILE A 287 -1.42 -18.32 4.79
C ILE A 287 -2.42 -17.18 4.54
N ALA A 288 -2.89 -17.03 3.29
CA ALA A 288 -3.89 -16.04 2.93
C ALA A 288 -5.26 -16.31 3.61
N ASP A 289 -5.66 -17.57 3.76
CA ASP A 289 -6.90 -17.95 4.47
C ASP A 289 -6.78 -17.62 5.96
N GLU A 290 -5.66 -18.00 6.58
CA GLU A 290 -5.40 -17.71 8.00
C GLU A 290 -5.35 -16.21 8.28
N LEU A 291 -4.67 -15.41 7.44
CA LEU A 291 -4.62 -13.96 7.57
C LEU A 291 -6.03 -13.34 7.42
N THR A 292 -6.83 -13.85 6.48
CA THR A 292 -8.21 -13.41 6.26
C THR A 292 -9.08 -13.69 7.48
N LEU A 293 -9.03 -14.92 8.01
CA LEU A 293 -9.82 -15.31 9.18
C LEU A 293 -9.44 -14.51 10.43
N LYS A 294 -8.14 -14.31 10.68
CA LYS A 294 -7.65 -13.48 11.80
C LYS A 294 -8.08 -12.01 11.65
N THR A 295 -8.04 -11.49 10.42
CA THR A 295 -8.51 -10.13 10.12
C THR A 295 -10.02 -10.00 10.36
N TYR A 296 -10.80 -10.97 9.88
CA TYR A 296 -12.24 -11.04 10.10
C TYR A 296 -12.60 -11.14 11.58
N GLU A 297 -11.87 -11.96 12.36
CA GLU A 297 -12.10 -12.10 13.79
C GLU A 297 -11.95 -10.76 14.54
N MET A 298 -10.90 -9.98 14.24
CA MET A 298 -10.71 -8.65 14.83
C MET A 298 -11.88 -7.72 14.52
N VAL A 299 -12.25 -7.60 13.24
CA VAL A 299 -13.34 -6.71 12.82
C VAL A 299 -14.68 -7.15 13.41
N ARG A 300 -14.94 -8.46 13.45
CA ARG A 300 -16.16 -9.03 14.04
C ARG A 300 -16.28 -8.73 15.54
N ARG A 301 -15.15 -8.76 16.28
CA ARG A 301 -15.13 -8.53 17.72
C ARG A 301 -15.18 -7.04 18.09
N GLU A 302 -14.45 -6.20 17.36
CA GLU A 302 -14.19 -4.81 17.74
C GLU A 302 -14.94 -3.77 16.90
N GLY A 303 -15.62 -4.22 15.84
CA GLY A 303 -16.24 -3.38 14.81
C GLY A 303 -15.23 -2.82 13.80
N PHE A 304 -15.70 -1.93 12.92
CA PHE A 304 -14.84 -1.28 11.91
C PHE A 304 -13.99 -0.17 12.55
N ARG A 305 -12.76 -0.50 12.93
CA ARG A 305 -11.82 0.41 13.61
C ARG A 305 -10.73 0.93 12.67
N GLU A 306 -9.99 1.95 13.08
CA GLU A 306 -8.91 2.54 12.28
C GLU A 306 -7.73 1.55 12.14
N PHE A 307 -7.34 0.93 13.26
CA PHE A 307 -6.37 -0.14 13.33
C PHE A 307 -6.62 -1.01 14.57
N TYR A 308 -5.89 -2.11 14.67
CA TYR A 308 -6.02 -3.12 15.71
C TYR A 308 -4.65 -3.41 16.31
N ASP A 309 -4.62 -3.87 17.55
CA ASP A 309 -3.42 -4.33 18.22
C ASP A 309 -3.04 -5.75 17.75
N SER A 310 -1.83 -5.96 17.24
CA SER A 310 -1.47 -7.24 16.60
C SER A 310 -1.30 -8.41 17.57
N GLN A 311 -1.25 -8.16 18.88
CA GLN A 311 -1.15 -9.20 19.90
C GLN A 311 -2.51 -9.56 20.48
N THR A 312 -3.32 -8.55 20.77
CA THR A 312 -4.60 -8.72 21.47
C THR A 312 -5.80 -8.69 20.53
N GLY A 313 -5.67 -8.07 19.36
CA GLY A 313 -6.73 -7.79 18.40
C GLY A 313 -7.65 -6.65 18.85
N GLU A 314 -7.32 -5.91 19.91
CA GLU A 314 -8.10 -4.76 20.38
C GLU A 314 -8.16 -3.68 19.31
N GLY A 315 -9.36 -3.20 18.98
CA GLY A 315 -9.55 -2.17 17.99
C GLY A 315 -9.39 -0.77 18.58
N ARG A 316 -8.69 0.14 17.89
CA ARG A 316 -8.34 1.46 18.42
C ARG A 316 -8.74 2.61 17.48
N ARG A 317 -8.76 3.81 18.06
CA ARG A 317 -9.15 5.10 17.44
C ARG A 317 -10.53 5.05 16.75
N ALA A 318 -10.63 5.55 15.52
CA ALA A 318 -11.91 5.77 14.83
C ALA A 318 -12.81 4.52 14.86
N ARG A 319 -14.11 4.76 14.89
CA ARG A 319 -15.17 3.75 14.71
C ARG A 319 -15.85 4.01 13.37
N ASP A 320 -16.55 3.00 12.87
CA ASP A 320 -17.23 3.03 11.56
C ASP A 320 -16.26 3.43 10.44
N PHE A 321 -15.02 2.94 10.54
CA PHE A 321 -13.94 3.32 9.65
C PHE A 321 -14.04 2.58 8.31
N GLY A 322 -14.35 3.32 7.24
CA GLY A 322 -14.66 2.76 5.92
C GLY A 322 -13.60 1.79 5.36
N MET A 323 -12.31 2.06 5.55
CA MET A 323 -11.26 1.15 5.04
C MET A 323 -11.28 -0.24 5.69
N SER A 324 -11.86 -0.37 6.88
CA SER A 324 -12.01 -1.68 7.53
C SER A 324 -13.07 -2.56 6.89
N THR A 325 -13.91 -2.03 5.99
CA THR A 325 -14.88 -2.84 5.24
C THR A 325 -14.22 -3.69 4.16
N LEU A 326 -12.94 -3.45 3.81
CA LEU A 326 -12.17 -4.33 2.92
C LEU A 326 -12.12 -5.77 3.39
N VAL A 327 -12.35 -6.03 4.69
CA VAL A 327 -12.51 -7.39 5.22
C VAL A 327 -13.62 -8.18 4.51
N LEU A 328 -14.67 -7.51 4.04
CA LEU A 328 -15.77 -8.13 3.31
C LEU A 328 -15.30 -8.67 1.95
N ASP A 329 -14.40 -7.95 1.27
CA ASP A 329 -13.78 -8.42 0.04
C ASP A 329 -12.82 -9.59 0.30
N MET A 330 -12.13 -9.60 1.45
CA MET A 330 -11.24 -10.72 1.83
C MET A 330 -12.01 -12.02 2.05
N ILE A 331 -13.18 -11.98 2.70
CA ILE A 331 -13.95 -13.18 3.05
C ILE A 331 -14.83 -13.71 1.90
N ALA A 332 -15.22 -12.86 0.94
CA ALA A 332 -16.15 -13.23 -0.13
C ALA A 332 -15.70 -14.46 -0.98
N PRO A 333 -14.41 -14.64 -1.34
CA PRO A 333 -13.95 -15.84 -2.03
C PRO A 333 -14.05 -17.12 -1.18
N MET A 334 -13.97 -17.00 0.15
CA MET A 334 -14.05 -18.13 1.07
C MET A 334 -15.49 -18.65 1.19
N GLU A 335 -16.49 -17.76 1.16
CA GLU A 335 -17.91 -18.14 1.21
C GLU A 335 -18.40 -18.79 -0.08
N SER A 336 -17.84 -18.41 -1.23
CA SER A 336 -18.26 -18.91 -2.55
C SER A 336 -17.66 -20.26 -2.95
N GLY A 337 -16.86 -20.89 -2.08
CA GLY A 337 -16.22 -22.19 -2.35
C GLY A 337 -15.11 -22.16 -3.42
N GLN A 338 -14.75 -20.97 -3.92
CA GLN A 338 -13.73 -20.79 -4.96
C GLN A 338 -12.28 -21.04 -4.49
N GLY A 339 -12.09 -21.49 -3.25
CA GLY A 339 -10.82 -21.96 -2.69
C GLY A 339 -10.69 -23.47 -2.54
N GLN A 340 -11.72 -24.27 -2.88
CA GLN A 340 -11.59 -25.73 -2.87
C GLN A 340 -11.16 -26.25 -4.24
N PRO A 341 -10.15 -27.13 -4.33
CA PRO A 341 -9.88 -27.83 -5.58
C PRO A 341 -11.12 -28.64 -5.97
N SER A 342 -11.47 -28.59 -7.25
CA SER A 342 -12.52 -29.43 -7.84
C SER A 342 -12.32 -30.88 -7.36
N PRO A 343 -13.37 -31.60 -6.92
CA PRO A 343 -13.28 -33.03 -6.76
C PRO A 343 -12.82 -33.59 -8.10
N ALA A 344 -11.74 -34.37 -8.10
CA ALA A 344 -11.31 -35.10 -9.28
C ALA A 344 -12.51 -35.90 -9.80
N GLN A 345 -12.93 -35.59 -11.02
CA GLN A 345 -13.91 -36.40 -11.73
C GLN A 345 -13.27 -37.74 -12.08
N GLY A 346 -13.83 -38.80 -11.47
CA GLY A 346 -14.00 -40.10 -12.10
C GLY A 346 -12.79 -41.03 -12.13
N ASP A 347 -12.72 -41.94 -11.16
CA ASP A 347 -12.50 -43.34 -11.50
C ASP A 347 -13.89 -43.94 -11.81
N ILE A 348 -14.23 -43.93 -13.10
CA ILE A 348 -15.16 -44.86 -13.75
C ILE A 348 -14.28 -45.42 -14.87
N ASP A 349 -13.86 -46.67 -14.86
CA ASP A 349 -14.60 -47.87 -15.32
C ASP A 349 -13.56 -49.03 -15.41
N PRO A 350 -13.92 -50.29 -15.69
CA PRO A 350 -15.19 -51.00 -15.56
C PRO A 350 -15.16 -52.19 -14.56
#